data_AF-A0A6C0EUP6-F1
#
_entry.id   AF-A0A6C0EUP6-F1
#
_cell.length_a   1.000
_cell.length_b   1.000
_cell.length_c   1.000
_cell.angle_alpha   90.00
_cell.angle_beta   90.00
_cell.angle_gamma   90.00
#
_symmetry.space_group_name_H-M   'P 1'
#
loop_
_entity.id
_entity.type
_entity.pdbx_description
1 polymer ?
#
loop_
_entity_poly.entity_id
_entity_poly.type
_entity_poly.pdbx_seq_one_letter_code
_entity_poly.pdbx_strand_id
1 'polypeptide(L)' 'METGRSMILHSVIIGLFLYVLMKYALGQNSAVAENRSILLSAIILAYMILFGHGLPTSINKNI' A
#
# COMPACT_ATOMS: atom_id res chain seq x y z
N MET A 1 11.38 -13.49 3.02
CA MET A 1 10.68 -12.47 2.22
C MET A 1 9.49 -13.13 1.58
N GLU A 2 8.31 -12.53 1.71
CA GLU A 2 7.15 -13.03 0.98
C GLU A 2 7.34 -12.85 -0.53
N THR A 3 6.51 -13.51 -1.34
CA THR A 3 6.59 -13.37 -2.80
C THR A 3 6.09 -11.99 -3.25
N GLY A 4 6.62 -11.43 -4.35
CA GLY A 4 6.13 -10.16 -4.89
C GLY A 4 4.62 -10.14 -5.18
N ARG A 5 4.03 -11.30 -5.51
CA ARG A 5 2.56 -11.45 -5.69
C ARG A 5 1.79 -11.20 -4.40
N SER A 6 2.28 -11.66 -3.24
CA SER A 6 1.59 -11.41 -1.97
C SER A 6 1.76 -9.95 -1.53
N MET A 7 2.87 -9.28 -1.89
CA MET A 7 3.05 -7.84 -1.64
C MET A 7 2.06 -7.00 -2.45
N ILE A 8 1.80 -7.37 -3.71
CA ILE A 8 0.74 -6.74 -4.51
C ILE A 8 -0.61 -6.89 -3.82
N LEU A 9 -0.99 -8.12 -3.43
CA LEU A 9 -2.27 -8.36 -2.74
C LEU A 9 -2.39 -7.54 -1.44
N HIS A 10 -1.34 -7.51 -0.62
CA HIS A 10 -1.33 -6.69 0.60
C HIS A 10 -1.53 -5.21 0.29
N SER A 11 -0.79 -4.66 -0.68
CA SER A 11 -0.89 -3.25 -1.01
C SER A 11 -2.29 -2.88 -1.50
N VAL A 12 -2.92 -3.73 -2.34
CA VAL A 12 -4.29 -3.54 -2.82
C VAL A 12 -5.30 -3.55 -1.68
N ILE A 13 -5.19 -4.50 -0.74
CA ILE A 13 -6.06 -4.57 0.43
C ILE A 13 -5.91 -3.32 1.30
N ILE A 14 -4.67 -2.86 1.53
CA ILE A 14 -4.40 -1.64 2.29
C ILE A 14 -4.95 -0.41 1.57
N GLY A 15 -4.78 -0.30 0.25
CA GLY A 15 -5.33 0.78 -0.57
C GLY A 15 -6.86 0.85 -0.49
N LEU A 16 -7.55 -0.28 -0.59
CA LEU A 16 -9.01 -0.35 -0.45
C LEU A 16 -9.45 0.07 0.96
N PHE A 17 -8.74 -0.39 1.98
CA PHE A 17 -9.01 0.02 3.36
C PHE A 17 -8.83 1.54 3.56
N LEU A 18 -7.75 2.11 3.01
CA LEU A 18 -7.50 3.56 3.06
C LEU A 18 -8.59 4.35 2.33
N TYR A 19 -9.06 3.88 1.17
CA TYR A 19 -10.16 4.53 0.45
C TYR A 19 -11.43 4.59 1.31
N VAL A 20 -11.82 3.45 1.89
CA VAL A 20 -13.02 3.35 2.75
C VAL A 20 -12.89 4.29 3.95
N LEU A 21 -11.72 4.29 4.60
CA LEU A 21 -11.45 5.18 5.73
C LEU A 21 -11.55 6.66 5.32
N MET A 22 -10.91 7.06 4.21
CA MET A 22 -10.92 8.45 3.75
C MET A 22 -12.31 8.92 3.35
N LYS A 23 -13.07 8.09 2.64
CA LYS A 23 -14.40 8.43 2.15
C LYS A 23 -15.44 8.46 3.28
N TYR A 24 -15.48 7.42 4.11
CA TYR A 24 -16.58 7.23 5.06
C TYR A 24 -16.26 7.70 6.48
N ALA A 25 -15.00 7.59 6.94
CA ALA A 25 -14.61 8.06 8.27
C ALA A 25 -14.16 9.53 8.26
N LEU A 26 -13.43 9.96 7.22
CA LEU A 26 -12.91 11.33 7.10
C LEU A 26 -13.78 12.25 6.21
N GLY A 27 -14.80 11.70 5.53
CA GLY A 27 -15.73 12.48 4.70
C GLY A 27 -15.08 13.12 3.46
N GLN A 28 -13.96 12.61 2.98
CA GLN A 28 -13.27 13.17 1.81
C GLN A 28 -14.07 12.91 0.53
N ASN A 29 -13.97 13.84 -0.43
CA ASN A 29 -14.53 13.65 -1.77
C ASN A 29 -13.97 12.36 -2.42
N SER A 30 -14.82 11.63 -3.15
CA SER A 30 -14.46 10.35 -3.78
C SER A 30 -13.18 10.44 -4.63
N ALA A 31 -13.00 11.49 -5.43
CA ALA A 31 -11.81 11.66 -6.26
C ALA A 31 -10.54 11.90 -5.42
N VAL A 32 -10.67 12.59 -4.29
CA VAL A 32 -9.55 12.83 -3.36
C VAL A 32 -9.18 11.54 -2.63
N ALA A 33 -10.17 10.82 -2.09
CA ALA A 33 -9.98 9.56 -1.41
C ALA A 33 -9.36 8.50 -2.34
N GLU A 34 -9.84 8.40 -3.58
CA GLU A 34 -9.31 7.48 -4.59
C GLU A 34 -7.85 7.80 -4.94
N ASN A 35 -7.56 9.03 -5.38
CA ASN A 35 -6.19 9.41 -5.76
C ASN A 35 -5.19 9.23 -4.60
N ARG A 36 -5.57 9.63 -3.38
CA ARG A 36 -4.69 9.51 -2.20
C ARG A 36 -4.49 8.06 -1.76
N SER A 37 -5.54 7.26 -1.73
CA SER A 37 -5.43 5.84 -1.34
C SER A 37 -4.59 5.03 -2.34
N ILE A 38 -4.74 5.29 -3.65
CA ILE A 38 -3.92 4.67 -4.70
C ILE A 38 -2.45 5.11 -4.55
N LEU A 39 -2.20 6.40 -4.35
CA LEU A 39 -0.84 6.91 -4.16
C LEU A 39 -0.16 6.27 -2.94
N LEU A 40 -0.85 6.21 -1.79
CA LEU A 40 -0.34 5.56 -0.58
C LEU A 40 -0.11 4.06 -0.80
N SER A 41 -1.03 3.38 -1.48
CA SER A 41 -0.88 1.97 -1.85
C SER A 41 0.37 1.72 -2.71
N ALA A 42 0.67 2.60 -3.66
CA ALA A 42 1.85 2.50 -4.51
C ALA A 42 3.15 2.68 -3.70
N ILE A 43 3.19 3.64 -2.77
CA ILE A 43 4.33 3.84 -1.86
C ILE A 43 4.53 2.62 -0.96
N ILE A 44 3.44 2.07 -0.41
CA ILE A 44 3.48 0.88 0.44
C ILE A 44 3.94 -0.35 -0.35
N LEU A 45 3.52 -0.51 -1.60
CA LEU A 45 4.01 -1.56 -2.48
C LEU A 45 5.52 -1.42 -2.73
N ALA A 46 5.99 -0.22 -3.05
CA ALA A 46 7.42 0.04 -3.23
C ALA A 46 8.22 -0.29 -1.97
N TYR A 47 7.71 0.10 -0.79
CA TYR A 47 8.29 -0.28 0.50
C TYR A 47 8.38 -1.80 0.66
N MET A 48 7.28 -2.54 0.44
CA MET A 48 7.27 -3.99 0.64
C MET A 48 8.18 -4.72 -0.35
N ILE A 49 8.27 -4.24 -1.59
CA ILE A 49 9.16 -4.78 -2.61
C ILE A 49 10.64 -4.62 -2.20
N LEU A 50 10.99 -3.48 -1.61
CA LEU A 50 12.35 -3.17 -1.16
C LEU A 50 12.70 -3.87 0.17
N PHE A 51 11.81 -3.84 1.15
CA PHE A 51 12.14 -4.20 2.55
C PHE A 51 11.38 -5.43 3.07
N GLY A 52 10.35 -5.88 2.36
CA GLY A 52 9.41 -6.88 2.85
C GLY A 52 8.26 -6.29 3.67
N HIS A 53 7.42 -7.16 4.23
CA HIS A 53 6.25 -6.77 5.03
C HIS A 53 6.61 -6.20 6.42
N GLY A 54 7.76 -6.61 6.98
CA GLY A 54 8.21 -6.21 8.30
C GLY A 54 8.98 -4.89 8.32
N LEU A 55 9.71 -4.66 9.41
CA LEU A 55 10.63 -3.53 9.56
C LEU A 55 11.80 -3.62 8.55
N PRO A 56 12.38 -2.48 8.14
CA PRO A 56 13.44 -2.44 7.13
C PRO A 56 14.78 -2.90 7.70
N THR A 57 14.94 -4.21 7.90
CA THR A 57 16.19 -4.82 8.38
C THR A 57 17.16 -5.17 7.25
N SER A 58 16.65 -5.28 6.02
CA SER A 58 17.43 -5.66 4.83
C SER A 58 16.73 -5.23 3.54
N ILE A 59 17.52 -4.94 2.50
CA ILE A 59 17.02 -4.59 1.15
C ILE A 59 16.98 -5.85 0.27
N ASN A 60 15.94 -5.97 -0.56
CA ASN A 60 15.79 -6.99 -1.59
C ASN A 60 16.96 -6.93 -2.60
N LYS A 61 17.75 -8.00 -2.69
CA LYS A 61 18.93 -8.06 -3.57
C LYS A 61 18.60 -8.40 -5.04
N ASN A 62 17.34 -8.69 -5.35
CA ASN A 62 16.90 -9.06 -6.70
C ASN A 62 16.33 -7.86 -7.48
N ILE A 63 16.57 -6.65 -6.98
CA ILE A 63 16.09 -5.38 -7.51
C ILE A 63 17.27 -4.42 -7.59
#